data_AF-A0A7K9JEL7-F1
#
_entry.id   AF-A0A7K9JEL7-F1
#
_cell.length_a   1.000
_cell.length_b   1.000
_cell.length_c   1.000
_cell.angle_alpha   90.00
_cell.angle_beta   90.00
_cell.angle_gamma   90.00
#
_symmetry.space_group_name_H-M   'P 1'
#
loop_
_entity.id
_entity.type
_entity.pdbx_description
1 polymer ?
#
loop_
_entity_poly.entity_id
_entity_poly.type
_entity_poly.pdbx_seq_one_letter_code
_entity_poly.pdbx_strand_id
1 'polypeptide(L)'
;MIARLGKEINNPESICYWAQKNNIPVLSPALTDGSLGDMIFFHSYKRPGLVLDIVEDLRLINTQAIFAHKTGMIILGGGLVKHHIANANLMVRGPPGWEGGLGPPGAGRGQGLTPVYADASLVFPLLVAETFARSADAFPVPAGTPEA
;
A
#
# COMPACT_ATOMS: atom_id res chain seq x y z
N MET A 1 1.02 -12.85 -3.58
CA MET A 1 0.35 -13.75 -2.59
C MET A 1 -0.95 -13.16 -2.02
N ILE A 2 -0.94 -11.93 -1.48
CA ILE A 2 -2.09 -11.34 -0.77
C ILE A 2 -3.35 -11.25 -1.63
N ALA A 3 -3.23 -10.89 -2.90
CA ALA A 3 -4.35 -10.88 -3.84
C ALA A 3 -5.06 -12.25 -3.96
N ARG A 4 -4.30 -13.35 -3.90
CA ARG A 4 -4.87 -14.70 -3.89
C ARG A 4 -5.66 -14.96 -2.62
N LEU A 5 -5.13 -14.58 -1.45
CA LEU A 5 -5.85 -14.71 -0.17
C LEU A 5 -7.15 -13.89 -0.18
N GLY A 6 -7.12 -12.69 -0.74
CA GLY A 6 -8.31 -11.86 -0.94
C GLY A 6 -9.36 -12.49 -1.86
N LYS A 7 -8.93 -13.25 -2.86
CA LYS A 7 -9.84 -14.01 -3.74
C LYS A 7 -10.44 -15.23 -3.02
N GLU A 8 -9.62 -15.96 -2.26
CA GLU A 8 -10.05 -17.18 -1.56
C GLU A 8 -10.99 -16.88 -0.38
N ILE A 9 -10.78 -15.78 0.35
CA ILE A 9 -11.67 -15.42 1.48
C ILE A 9 -13.09 -15.07 1.01
N ASN A 10 -13.24 -14.53 -0.21
CA ASN A 10 -14.49 -14.22 -0.88
C ASN A 10 -15.57 -13.57 0.02
N ASN A 11 -15.15 -12.66 0.91
CA ASN A 11 -16.01 -12.01 1.88
C ASN A 11 -15.99 -10.48 1.65
N PRO A 12 -17.16 -9.83 1.45
CA PRO A 12 -17.26 -8.39 1.22
C PRO A 12 -16.84 -7.52 2.41
N GLU A 13 -16.72 -8.06 3.62
CA GLU A 13 -16.19 -7.34 4.78
C GLU A 13 -14.65 -7.25 4.77
N SER A 14 -13.97 -8.01 3.91
CA SER A 14 -12.51 -8.05 3.85
C SER A 14 -11.93 -6.96 2.95
N ILE A 15 -10.97 -6.18 3.48
CA ILE A 15 -10.19 -5.21 2.69
C ILE A 15 -9.42 -5.93 1.57
N CYS A 16 -8.83 -7.09 1.84
CA CYS A 16 -8.07 -7.85 0.85
C CYS A 16 -8.94 -8.35 -0.31
N TYR A 17 -10.21 -8.67 -0.05
CA TYR A 17 -11.18 -9.01 -1.08
C TYR A 17 -11.41 -7.83 -2.03
N TRP A 18 -11.68 -6.63 -1.48
CA TRP A 18 -11.87 -5.43 -2.27
C TRP A 18 -10.61 -5.00 -3.01
N ALA A 19 -9.44 -5.14 -2.39
CA ALA A 19 -8.17 -4.82 -3.02
C ALA A 19 -7.94 -5.68 -4.26
N GLN A 20 -8.12 -7.00 -4.17
CA GLN A 20 -7.93 -7.87 -5.33
C GLN A 20 -8.98 -7.60 -6.42
N LYS A 21 -10.25 -7.40 -6.04
CA LYS A 21 -11.35 -7.18 -6.99
C LYS A 21 -11.18 -5.89 -7.80
N ASN A 22 -10.57 -4.87 -7.20
CA ASN A 22 -10.28 -3.58 -7.84
C ASN A 22 -8.86 -3.47 -8.41
N ASN A 23 -8.10 -4.57 -8.47
CA ASN A 23 -6.70 -4.58 -8.92
C ASN A 23 -5.80 -3.59 -8.15
N ILE A 24 -6.06 -3.40 -6.85
CA ILE A 24 -5.24 -2.58 -5.96
C ILE A 24 -4.19 -3.49 -5.31
N PRO A 25 -2.89 -3.29 -5.58
CA PRO A 25 -1.85 -4.13 -4.99
C PRO A 25 -1.69 -3.84 -3.51
N VAL A 26 -1.63 -4.92 -2.72
CA VAL A 26 -1.28 -4.87 -1.30
C VAL A 26 0.12 -5.46 -1.15
N LEU A 27 1.05 -4.65 -0.65
CA LEU A 27 2.46 -5.01 -0.54
C LEU A 27 2.88 -5.08 0.91
N SER A 28 3.56 -6.17 1.28
CA SER A 28 4.06 -6.39 2.62
C SER A 28 5.44 -7.05 2.55
N PRO A 29 6.53 -6.26 2.67
CA PRO A 29 7.90 -6.79 2.57
C PRO A 29 8.23 -7.80 3.68
N ALA A 30 7.55 -7.69 4.81
CA ALA A 30 7.70 -8.57 5.98
C ALA A 30 6.46 -9.46 6.15
N LEU A 31 5.97 -10.08 5.07
CA LEU A 31 4.77 -10.93 5.11
C LEU A 31 4.88 -12.11 6.08
N THR A 32 6.09 -12.56 6.39
CA THR A 32 6.38 -13.66 7.31
C THR A 32 6.38 -13.24 8.78
N ASP A 33 6.29 -11.95 9.11
CA ASP A 33 6.31 -11.45 10.49
C ASP A 33 4.90 -11.47 11.10
N GLY A 34 4.38 -12.68 11.35
CA GLY A 34 3.07 -12.90 11.95
C GLY A 34 2.53 -14.31 11.72
N SER A 35 1.25 -14.52 12.05
CA SER A 35 0.61 -15.85 11.99
C SER A 35 0.62 -16.49 10.61
N LEU A 36 0.63 -15.69 9.53
CA LEU A 36 0.78 -16.20 8.18
C LEU A 36 2.18 -16.81 7.97
N GLY A 37 3.21 -16.21 8.55
CA GLY A 37 4.57 -16.74 8.57
C GLY A 37 4.65 -18.09 9.27
N ASP A 38 3.98 -18.23 10.42
CA ASP A 38 3.90 -19.51 11.14
C ASP A 38 3.26 -20.60 10.27
N MET A 39 2.18 -20.28 9.55
CA MET A 39 1.52 -21.23 8.67
C MET A 39 2.39 -21.60 7.47
N ILE A 40 3.10 -20.64 6.87
CA ILE A 40 4.09 -20.90 5.81
C ILE A 40 5.21 -21.80 6.33
N PHE A 41 5.70 -21.54 7.54
CA PHE A 41 6.75 -22.33 8.18
C PHE A 41 6.30 -23.78 8.39
N PHE A 42 5.13 -24.02 8.99
CA PHE A 42 4.60 -25.38 9.15
C PHE A 42 4.27 -26.05 7.82
N HIS A 43 3.83 -25.28 6.82
CA HIS A 43 3.61 -25.80 5.48
C HIS A 43 4.91 -26.27 4.83
N SER A 44 6.02 -25.55 5.03
CA SER A 44 7.32 -25.88 4.43
C SER A 44 7.82 -27.28 4.80
N TYR A 45 7.55 -27.75 6.02
CA TYR A 45 7.90 -29.12 6.44
C TYR A 45 7.07 -30.20 5.75
N LYS A 46 5.81 -29.90 5.42
CA LYS A 46 4.89 -30.85 4.79
C LYS A 46 5.01 -30.83 3.26
N ARG A 47 5.22 -29.64 2.69
CA ARG A 47 5.28 -29.35 1.26
C ARG A 47 6.30 -28.24 1.02
N PRO A 48 7.59 -28.57 0.86
CA PRO A 48 8.61 -27.59 0.54
C PRO A 48 8.39 -27.01 -0.87
N GLY A 49 8.89 -25.79 -1.10
CA GLY A 49 8.92 -25.18 -2.44
C GLY A 49 8.15 -23.86 -2.58
N LEU A 50 7.40 -23.41 -1.57
CA LEU A 50 6.83 -22.07 -1.58
C LEU A 50 7.96 -21.03 -1.40
N VAL A 51 8.14 -20.19 -2.41
CA VAL A 51 9.09 -19.07 -2.39
C VAL A 51 8.32 -17.76 -2.44
N LEU A 52 8.67 -16.84 -1.55
CA LEU A 52 8.16 -15.47 -1.54
C LEU A 52 9.29 -14.53 -1.96
N ASP A 53 9.19 -14.00 -3.18
CA ASP A 53 10.15 -13.02 -3.69
C ASP A 53 9.70 -11.60 -3.36
N ILE A 54 10.45 -10.93 -2.49
CA ILE A 54 10.22 -9.53 -2.11
C ILE A 54 10.79 -8.53 -3.13
N VAL A 55 11.68 -8.97 -4.02
CA VAL A 55 12.32 -8.11 -5.01
C VAL A 55 11.32 -7.73 -6.10
N GLU A 56 10.45 -8.64 -6.51
CA GLU A 56 9.37 -8.35 -7.45
C GLU A 56 8.40 -7.30 -6.89
N ASP A 57 7.98 -7.43 -5.63
CA ASP A 57 7.13 -6.44 -4.94
C ASP A 57 7.82 -5.07 -4.83
N LEU A 58 9.14 -5.05 -4.57
CA LEU A 58 9.92 -3.81 -4.53
C LEU A 58 9.99 -3.13 -5.91
N ARG A 59 10.12 -3.91 -6.99
CA ARG A 59 10.05 -3.36 -8.35
C ARG A 59 8.67 -2.77 -8.61
N LEU A 60 7.61 -3.47 -8.23
CA LEU A 60 6.23 -3.03 -8.44
C LEU A 60 5.96 -1.66 -7.81
N ILE A 61 6.25 -1.47 -6.51
CA ILE A 61 5.99 -0.20 -5.82
C ILE A 61 6.81 0.96 -6.39
N ASN A 62 8.09 0.72 -6.69
CA ASN A 62 8.98 1.75 -7.23
C ASN A 62 8.57 2.14 -8.65
N THR A 63 8.26 1.16 -9.49
CA THR A 63 7.77 1.38 -10.86
C THR A 63 6.46 2.16 -10.85
N GLN A 64 5.52 1.84 -9.95
CA GLN A 64 4.28 2.59 -9.80
C GLN A 64 4.54 4.05 -9.41
N ALA A 65 5.47 4.31 -8.49
CA ALA A 65 5.83 5.67 -8.12
C ALA A 65 6.48 6.43 -9.29
N ILE A 66 7.48 5.82 -9.95
CA ILE A 66 8.26 6.44 -11.04
C ILE A 66 7.37 6.87 -12.21
N PHE A 67 6.40 6.03 -12.60
CA PHE A 67 5.52 6.31 -13.74
C PHE A 67 4.24 7.07 -13.39
N ALA A 68 4.02 7.41 -12.11
CA ALA A 68 2.87 8.19 -11.69
C ALA A 68 3.04 9.67 -12.04
N HIS A 69 2.00 10.28 -12.60
CA HIS A 69 2.00 11.72 -12.94
C HIS A 69 2.11 12.61 -11.70
N LYS A 70 1.44 12.22 -10.61
CA LYS A 70 1.47 12.83 -9.28
C LYS A 70 1.24 11.74 -8.25
N THR A 71 1.85 11.86 -7.09
CA THR A 71 1.67 10.92 -5.98
C THR A 71 1.20 11.64 -4.73
N GLY A 72 0.37 10.96 -3.95
CA GLY A 72 -0.07 11.38 -2.62
C GLY A 72 0.06 10.21 -1.66
N MET A 73 0.38 10.48 -0.40
CA MET A 73 0.58 9.46 0.62
C MET A 73 -0.32 9.75 1.82
N ILE A 74 -1.13 8.77 2.23
CA ILE A 74 -1.84 8.75 3.52
C ILE A 74 -1.22 7.61 4.32
N ILE A 75 -0.54 7.95 5.42
CA ILE A 75 0.20 6.99 6.23
C ILE A 75 -0.35 7.05 7.64
N LEU A 76 -0.97 5.96 8.09
CA LEU A 76 -1.45 5.79 9.46
C LEU A 76 -0.39 5.00 10.24
N GLY A 77 0.28 5.66 11.19
CA GLY A 77 1.36 5.05 11.97
C GLY A 77 2.77 5.25 11.40
N GLY A 78 3.67 4.31 11.70
CA GLY A 78 5.10 4.42 11.42
C GLY A 78 5.74 3.12 10.91
N GLY A 79 7.03 2.92 11.21
CA GLY A 79 7.74 1.66 10.91
C GLY A 79 7.90 1.37 9.41
N LEU A 80 7.83 0.08 9.06
CA LEU A 80 8.08 -0.43 7.71
C LEU A 80 7.15 0.20 6.68
N VAL A 81 5.85 0.35 6.99
CA VAL A 81 4.87 0.91 6.05
C VAL A 81 5.21 2.35 5.68
N LYS A 82 5.56 3.20 6.66
CA LYS A 82 5.96 4.59 6.41
C LYS A 82 7.24 4.64 5.56
N HIS A 83 8.25 3.86 5.94
CA HIS A 83 9.53 3.88 5.25
C HIS A 83 9.41 3.35 3.82
N HIS A 84 8.69 2.26 3.60
CA HIS A 84 8.56 1.61 2.29
C HIS A 84 7.84 2.51 1.28
N ILE A 85 6.72 3.13 1.67
CA ILE A 85 5.95 4.04 0.82
C ILE A 85 6.75 5.33 0.55
N ALA A 86 7.37 5.91 1.57
CA ALA A 86 8.18 7.12 1.41
C ALA A 86 9.40 6.87 0.50
N ASN A 87 10.06 5.73 0.66
CA ASN A 87 11.23 5.35 -0.14
C ASN A 87 10.88 5.16 -1.62
N ALA A 88 9.73 4.56 -1.93
CA ALA A 88 9.27 4.45 -3.32
C ALA A 88 9.05 5.83 -3.96
N ASN A 89 8.53 6.79 -3.20
CA ASN A 89 8.31 8.15 -3.66
C ASN A 89 9.60 8.99 -3.78
N LEU A 90 10.72 8.55 -3.21
CA LEU A 90 12.03 9.15 -3.50
C LEU A 90 12.48 8.83 -4.93
N MET A 91 12.15 7.63 -5.44
CA MET A 91 12.59 7.15 -6.75
C MET A 91 11.95 7.90 -7.93
N VAL A 92 10.82 8.60 -7.71
CA VAL A 92 10.20 9.53 -8.68
C VAL A 92 11.16 10.64 -9.10
N ARG A 93 12.19 10.92 -8.28
CA ARG A 93 13.24 11.92 -8.57
C ARG A 93 14.45 11.33 -9.30
N GLY A 94 14.43 10.05 -9.68
CA GLY A 94 15.57 9.34 -10.29
C GLY A 94 16.65 8.93 -9.28
N PRO A 95 17.56 8.02 -9.65
CA PRO A 95 18.71 7.66 -8.81
C PRO A 95 19.71 8.82 -8.66
N PRO A 96 20.57 8.83 -7.62
CA PRO A 96 21.61 9.85 -7.47
C PRO A 96 22.50 9.88 -8.72
N GLY A 97 22.51 11.01 -9.44
CA GLY A 97 23.27 11.17 -10.69
C GLY A 97 22.46 11.06 -11.99
N TRP A 98 21.14 10.85 -11.93
CA TRP A 98 20.29 10.95 -13.12
C TRP A 98 19.92 12.42 -13.39
N GLU A 99 20.39 12.98 -14.51
CA GLU A 99 20.10 14.38 -14.93
C GLU A 99 18.60 14.69 -15.09
N GLY A 100 17.72 13.68 -15.09
CA GLY A 100 16.27 13.84 -15.09
C GLY A 100 15.64 14.11 -13.71
N GLY A 101 16.42 14.17 -12.63
CA GLY A 101 15.95 14.49 -11.29
C GLY A 101 15.57 15.96 -11.14
N LEU A 102 14.40 16.35 -11.67
CA LEU A 102 13.83 17.67 -11.52
C LEU A 102 13.35 17.90 -10.08
N GLY A 103 14.27 18.26 -9.19
CA GLY A 103 13.95 18.76 -7.87
C GLY A 103 15.05 19.69 -7.35
N PRO A 104 14.72 20.90 -6.88
CA PRO A 104 15.71 21.81 -6.34
C PRO A 104 16.45 21.20 -5.14
N PRO A 105 17.75 21.51 -4.96
CA PRO A 105 18.51 21.07 -3.81
C PRO A 105 17.87 21.64 -2.54
N GLY A 106 17.41 20.75 -1.64
CA GLY A 106 16.65 21.11 -0.42
C GLY A 106 15.25 20.50 -0.31
N ALA A 107 14.71 19.89 -1.37
CA ALA A 107 13.39 19.24 -1.38
C ALA A 107 13.38 17.82 -0.76
N GLY A 108 14.07 17.63 0.37
CA GLY A 108 14.33 16.35 1.03
C GLY A 108 13.35 15.93 2.14
N ARG A 109 12.28 16.70 2.39
CA ARG A 109 11.19 16.34 3.31
C ARG A 109 9.90 16.76 2.63
N GLY A 110 8.93 15.84 2.54
CA GLY A 110 7.71 16.05 1.76
C GLY A 110 7.14 17.46 1.91
N GLN A 111 7.20 18.22 0.83
CA GLN A 111 6.57 19.52 0.78
C GLN A 111 5.06 19.28 0.91
N GLY A 112 4.44 19.92 1.90
CA GLY A 112 3.01 19.73 2.20
C GLY A 112 2.66 18.49 3.04
N LEU A 113 3.63 17.83 3.70
CA LEU A 113 3.30 16.82 4.71
C LEU A 113 2.68 17.50 5.95
N THR A 114 1.44 17.12 6.27
CA THR A 114 0.74 17.55 7.48
C THR A 114 0.67 16.40 8.48
N PRO A 115 1.66 16.25 9.39
CA PRO A 115 1.57 15.24 10.43
C PRO A 115 0.46 15.61 11.43
N VAL A 116 -0.42 14.66 11.71
CA VAL A 116 -1.42 14.78 12.78
C VAL A 116 -0.98 13.87 13.92
N TYR A 117 -0.70 14.47 15.08
CA TYR A 117 -0.30 13.75 16.28
C TYR A 117 -1.53 13.37 17.10
N ALA A 118 -2.13 12.25 16.73
CA ALA A 118 -3.29 11.69 17.42
C ALA A 118 -3.39 10.18 17.18
N ASP A 119 -4.21 9.50 17.97
CA ASP A 119 -4.56 8.11 17.70
C ASP A 119 -5.39 8.02 16.42
N ALA A 120 -4.96 7.17 15.48
CA ALA A 120 -5.63 6.98 14.20
C ALA A 120 -7.06 6.47 14.37
N SER A 121 -7.34 5.70 15.43
CA SER A 121 -8.71 5.20 15.71
C SER A 121 -9.70 6.33 15.98
N LEU A 122 -9.24 7.48 16.48
CA LEU A 122 -10.07 8.65 16.76
C LEU A 122 -10.19 9.58 15.55
N VAL A 123 -9.08 9.83 14.86
CA VAL A 123 -9.02 10.87 13.82
C VAL A 123 -9.30 10.33 12.42
N PHE A 124 -8.92 9.09 12.12
CA PHE A 124 -9.09 8.55 10.77
C PHE A 124 -10.57 8.45 10.34
N PRO A 125 -11.52 8.03 11.19
CA PRO A 125 -12.95 8.06 10.82
C PRO A 125 -13.44 9.47 10.48
N LEU A 126 -13.03 10.49 11.23
CA LEU A 126 -13.39 11.89 10.98
C LEU A 126 -12.77 12.41 9.67
N LEU A 127 -11.51 12.06 9.41
CA LEU A 127 -10.83 12.40 8.16
C LEU A 127 -11.58 11.81 6.96
N VAL A 128 -11.94 10.52 7.02
CA VAL A 128 -12.71 9.85 5.96
C VAL A 128 -14.07 10.52 5.78
N ALA A 129 -14.77 10.83 6.87
CA ALA A 129 -16.06 11.51 6.86
C ALA A 129 -16.00 12.87 6.15
N GLU A 130 -14.95 13.66 6.38
CA GLU A 130 -14.80 15.01 5.78
C GLU A 130 -14.11 15.04 4.41
N THR A 131 -13.63 13.89 3.89
CA THR A 131 -12.91 13.84 2.61
C THR A 131 -13.52 12.82 1.65
N PHE A 132 -13.17 11.55 1.79
CA PHE A 132 -13.58 10.47 0.90
C PHE A 132 -15.11 10.28 0.88
N ALA A 133 -15.76 10.32 2.05
CA ALA A 133 -17.21 10.13 2.14
C ALA A 133 -18.01 11.28 1.50
N ARG A 134 -17.54 12.53 1.61
CA ARG A 134 -18.18 13.70 0.97
C ARG A 134 -18.09 13.65 -0.56
N SER A 135 -17.09 12.95 -1.08
CA SER A 135 -16.87 12.81 -2.52
C SER A 135 -17.26 11.42 -3.02
N ALA A 136 -18.02 10.64 -2.24
CA ALA A 136 -18.36 9.26 -2.57
C ALA A 136 -19.04 9.15 -3.94
N ASP A 137 -19.95 10.07 -4.27
CA ASP A 137 -20.67 10.11 -5.55
C ASP A 137 -19.74 10.37 -6.75
N ALA A 138 -18.56 10.95 -6.53
CA ALA A 138 -17.55 11.16 -7.56
C ALA A 138 -16.71 9.90 -7.85
N PHE A 139 -16.79 8.87 -6.99
CA PHE A 139 -16.10 7.60 -7.18
C PHE A 139 -17.09 6.55 -7.71
N PRO A 140 -16.81 5.91 -8.85
CA PRO A 140 -17.67 4.85 -9.36
C PRO A 140 -17.70 3.67 -8.39
N VAL A 141 -18.90 3.16 -8.12
CA VAL A 141 -19.07 1.95 -7.33
C VAL A 141 -18.51 0.76 -8.13
N PRO A 142 -17.58 -0.04 -7.56
CA PRO A 142 -17.04 -1.20 -8.25
C PRO A 142 -18.13 -2.19 -8.66
N ALA A 143 -18.07 -2.69 -9.90
CA ALA A 143 -19.04 -3.66 -10.40
C ALA A 143 -19.14 -4.90 -9.49
N GLY A 144 -20.37 -5.28 -9.14
CA GLY A 144 -20.66 -6.44 -8.30
C GLY A 144 -20.49 -6.22 -6.80
N THR A 145 -20.58 -4.98 -6.31
CA THR A 145 -20.90 -4.72 -4.90
C THR A 145 -22.19 -5.41 -4.52
N PRO A 146 -22.21 -6.24 -3.44
CA PRO A 146 -23.48 -6.64 -2.84
C PRO A 146 -24.26 -5.36 -2.52
N GLU A 147 -25.54 -5.32 -2.86
CA GLU A 147 -26.43 -4.26 -2.37
C GLU A 147 -26.37 -4.29 -0.84
N ALA A 148 -26.19 -3.10 -0.24
CA ALA A 148 -26.16 -2.92 1.21
C ALA A 148 -27.52 -3.23 1.84
#